data_AF-A0A524CXH8-F1
#
_entry.id   AF-A0A524CXH8-F1
#
_cell.length_a   1.000
_cell.length_b   1.000
_cell.length_c   1.000
_cell.angle_alpha   90.00
_cell.angle_beta   90.00
_cell.angle_gamma   90.00
#
_symmetry.space_group_name_H-M   'P 1'
#
loop_
_entity.id
_entity.type
_entity.pdbx_description
1 polymer ?
#
loop_
_entity_poly.entity_id
_entity_poly.type
_entity_poly.pdbx_seq_one_letter_code
_entity_poly.pdbx_strand_id
1 'polypeptide(L)' 'MKWQDLEISCFGVANYYQDILGHFIIDIRDKQYKLRIEKELGIQTYTYDTLMVDLKKKKRLAQFVLDLSQ' A
#
# COMPACT_ATOMS: atom_id res chain seq x y z
N MET A 1 -13.36 4.96 -4.78
CA MET A 1 -12.73 5.35 -6.06
C MET A 1 -13.75 5.94 -7.02
N LYS A 2 -14.41 5.15 -7.89
CA LYS A 2 -15.29 5.68 -8.95
C LYS A 2 -16.37 6.68 -8.53
N TRP A 3 -17.04 6.48 -7.40
CA TRP A 3 -18.10 7.39 -6.95
C TRP A 3 -17.59 8.71 -6.35
N GLN A 4 -16.32 8.73 -5.92
CA GLN A 4 -15.64 9.92 -5.37
C GLN A 4 -14.68 10.54 -6.40
N ASP A 5 -14.77 10.15 -7.67
CA ASP A 5 -13.90 10.61 -8.76
C ASP A 5 -12.38 10.41 -8.52
N LEU A 6 -12.04 9.38 -7.74
CA LEU A 6 -10.65 9.03 -7.43
C LEU A 6 -10.13 7.93 -8.36
N GLU A 7 -8.84 8.02 -8.71
CA GLU A 7 -8.12 7.05 -9.54
C GLU A 7 -8.30 5.62 -9.00
N ILE A 8 -8.65 4.66 -9.86
CA ILE A 8 -8.80 3.25 -9.47
C ILE A 8 -7.42 2.59 -9.44
N SER A 9 -6.62 2.95 -8.45
CA SER A 9 -5.27 2.44 -8.26
C SER A 9 -4.87 2.52 -6.79
N CYS A 10 -3.74 1.90 -6.44
CA CYS A 10 -3.15 2.07 -5.11
C CYS A 10 -2.79 3.53 -4.81
N PHE A 11 -2.50 4.35 -5.83
CA PHE A 11 -2.31 5.79 -5.66
C PHE A 11 -3.60 6.48 -5.19
N GLY A 12 -4.75 6.17 -5.81
CA GLY A 12 -6.03 6.72 -5.36
C GLY A 12 -6.35 6.34 -3.92
N VAL A 13 -6.01 5.11 -3.50
CA VAL A 13 -6.20 4.64 -2.11
C VAL A 13 -5.33 5.45 -1.16
N ALA A 14 -4.04 5.63 -1.50
CA ALA A 14 -3.11 6.42 -0.72
C ALA A 14 -3.61 7.88 -0.58
N ASN A 15 -4.05 8.49 -1.68
CA ASN A 15 -4.57 9.85 -1.68
C ASN A 15 -5.82 10.00 -0.80
N TYR A 16 -6.72 9.00 -0.80
CA TYR A 16 -7.93 9.02 0.01
C TYR A 16 -7.64 8.98 1.52
N TYR A 17 -6.61 8.23 1.93
CA TYR A 17 -6.26 8.03 3.34
C TYR A 17 -5.03 8.87 3.77
N GLN A 18 -4.63 9.87 2.99
CA GLN A 18 -3.38 10.60 3.18
C GLN A 18 -3.25 11.25 4.57
N ASP A 19 -4.38 11.70 5.14
CA ASP A 19 -4.39 12.43 6.41
C ASP A 19 -4.06 11.56 7.63
N ILE A 20 -4.16 10.22 7.50
CA ILE A 20 -3.99 9.28 8.61
C ILE A 20 -2.92 8.20 8.34
N LEU A 21 -2.47 8.06 7.09
CA LEU A 21 -1.52 7.02 6.70
C LEU A 21 -0.08 7.40 7.10
N GLY A 22 0.54 6.58 7.95
CA GLY A 22 2.00 6.61 8.17
C GLY A 22 2.75 5.71 7.18
N HIS A 23 2.40 4.42 7.18
CA HIS A 23 2.99 3.42 6.29
C HIS A 23 1.94 2.88 5.32
N PHE A 24 2.30 2.73 4.05
CA PHE A 24 1.42 2.18 3.02
C PHE A 24 2.09 1.01 2.30
N ILE A 25 1.39 -0.11 2.16
CA ILE A 25 1.92 -1.33 1.55
C ILE A 25 1.11 -1.62 0.30
N ILE A 26 1.80 -1.69 -0.85
CA ILE A 26 1.23 -1.99 -2.15
C ILE A 26 1.75 -3.33 -2.67
N ASP A 27 1.02 -3.93 -3.62
CA ASP A 27 1.47 -5.18 -4.22
C ASP A 27 2.77 -4.98 -5.01
N ILE A 28 3.61 -6.02 -5.09
CA ILE A 28 4.84 -6.02 -5.92
C ILE A 28 4.52 -5.67 -7.38
N ARG A 29 3.35 -6.06 -7.88
CA ARG A 29 2.91 -5.75 -9.25
C ARG A 29 2.70 -4.25 -9.48
N ASP A 30 2.46 -3.50 -8.41
CA ASP A 30 2.21 -2.06 -8.46
C ASP A 30 3.44 -1.21 -8.13
N LYS A 31 4.67 -1.80 -8.13
CA LYS A 31 5.89 -1.08 -7.71
C LYS A 31 6.11 0.26 -8.40
N GLN A 32 5.61 0.41 -9.62
CA GLN A 32 5.69 1.65 -10.41
C GLN A 32 5.03 2.84 -9.71
N TYR A 33 4.01 2.62 -8.88
CA TYR A 33 3.31 3.67 -8.13
C TYR A 33 4.05 4.10 -6.87
N LYS A 34 5.00 3.30 -6.36
CA LYS A 34 5.70 3.57 -5.10
C LYS A 34 6.32 4.97 -5.09
N LEU A 35 7.17 5.27 -6.08
CA LEU A 35 7.87 6.56 -6.15
C LEU A 35 6.90 7.73 -6.32
N ARG A 36 5.79 7.52 -7.03
CA ARG A 36 4.75 8.54 -7.22
C ARG A 36 4.06 8.86 -5.90
N ILE A 37 3.63 7.83 -5.16
CA ILE A 37 3.00 7.97 -3.84
C ILE A 37 3.94 8.68 -2.86
N GLU A 38 5.20 8.24 -2.79
CA GLU A 38 6.19 8.84 -1.88
C GLU A 38 6.46 10.32 -2.20
N LYS A 39 6.54 10.68 -3.48
CA LYS A 39 6.86 12.07 -3.88
C LYS A 39 5.66 13.01 -3.85
N GLU A 40 4.49 12.56 -4.29
CA GLU A 40 3.31 13.42 -4.42
C GLU A 40 2.49 13.49 -3.13
N LEU A 41 2.47 12.41 -2.33
CA LEU A 41 1.65 12.32 -1.13
C LEU A 41 2.47 12.30 0.18
N GLY A 42 3.81 12.13 0.09
CA GLY A 42 4.68 12.09 1.27
C GLY A 42 4.51 10.84 2.14
N ILE A 43 3.82 9.81 1.64
CA ILE A 43 3.50 8.59 2.41
C ILE A 43 4.61 7.56 2.23
N GLN A 44 5.11 7.01 3.35
CA GLN A 44 6.15 5.99 3.33
C GLN A 44 5.62 4.67 2.75
N THR A 45 6.10 4.29 1.56
CA THR A 45 5.47 3.23 0.77
C THR A 45 6.38 2.02 0.58
N TYR A 46 5.82 0.82 0.76
CA TYR A 46 6.52 -0.45 0.65
C TYR A 46 5.84 -1.35 -0.36
N THR A 47 6.63 -2.20 -1.01
CA THR A 47 6.13 -3.18 -1.98
C THR A 47 6.30 -4.58 -1.41
N TYR A 48 5.21 -5.34 -1.30
CA TYR A 48 5.24 -6.73 -0.80
C TYR A 48 4.18 -7.59 -1.50
N ASP A 49 4.28 -8.92 -1.42
CA ASP A 49 3.25 -9.83 -1.97
C ASP A 49 1.99 -9.70 -1.12
N THR A 50 0.98 -9.01 -1.63
CA THR A 50 -0.28 -8.76 -0.91
C THR A 50 -1.34 -9.82 -1.20
N LEU A 51 -1.05 -10.79 -2.08
CA LEU A 51 -1.99 -11.85 -2.42
C LEU A 51 -2.09 -12.91 -1.32
N MET A 52 -3.20 -12.86 -0.60
CA MET A 52 -3.53 -13.74 0.52
C MET A 52 -4.20 -15.06 0.10
N VAL A 53 -3.66 -15.75 -0.90
CA VAL A 53 -4.28 -16.98 -1.46
C VAL A 53 -4.21 -18.19 -0.53
N ASP A 54 -3.30 -18.20 0.45
CA ASP A 54 -3.18 -19.26 1.44
C ASP A 54 -2.75 -18.70 2.81
N LEU A 55 -2.84 -19.54 3.86
CA LEU A 55 -2.50 -19.14 5.23
C LEU A 55 -1.02 -18.77 5.39
N LYS A 56 -0.11 -19.39 4.64
CA LYS A 56 1.33 -19.10 4.71
C LYS A 56 1.62 -17.70 4.18
N LYS A 57 1.01 -17.31 3.07
CA LYS A 57 1.09 -15.95 2.50
C LYS A 57 0.48 -14.91 3.43
N LYS A 58 -0.70 -15.18 4.01
CA LYS A 58 -1.30 -14.32 5.04
C LYS A 58 -0.35 -14.07 6.22
N LYS A 59 0.25 -15.13 6.77
CA LYS A 59 1.21 -15.04 7.87
C LYS A 59 2.46 -14.23 7.49
N ARG A 60 2.99 -14.41 6.28
CA ARG A 60 4.15 -13.64 5.80
C ARG A 60 3.87 -12.14 5.66
N LEU A 61 2.72 -11.79 5.08
CA LEU A 61 2.31 -10.39 4.97
C LEU A 61 2.09 -9.78 6.37
N ALA A 62 1.45 -10.50 7.28
CA ALA A 62 1.26 -10.04 8.65
C ALA A 62 2.60 -9.83 9.37
N GLN A 63 3.55 -10.76 9.24
CA GLN A 63 4.89 -10.61 9.82
C GLN A 63 5.59 -9.38 9.25
N PHE A 64 5.54 -9.17 7.93
CA PHE A 64 6.12 -8.00 7.28
C PHE A 64 5.56 -6.69 7.86
N VAL A 65 4.25 -6.60 8.10
CA VAL A 65 3.62 -5.43 8.72
C VAL A 65 4.12 -5.20 10.15
N LEU A 66 4.25 -6.28 10.94
CA LEU A 66 4.75 -6.19 12.32
C LEU A 66 6.21 -5.72 12.37
N ASP A 67 7.05 -6.18 11.44
CA ASP A 67 8.45 -5.80 11.34
C ASP A 67 8.64 -4.31 10.97
N LEU A 68 7.65 -3.69 10.32
CA LEU A 68 7.65 -2.24 10.04
C LEU A 68 7.27 -1.38 11.25
N SER A 69 6.63 -1.98 12.26
CA SER A 69 6.11 -1.27 13.43
C SER A 69 7.06 -1.31 14.64
N GLN A 70 8.25 -1.89 14.47
CA GLN A 70 9.32 -1.98 15.48
C GLN A 70 10.38 -0.91 15.25
#